data_AF-A0A8T5MZF7-F1
#
_entry.id   AF-A0A8T5MZF7-F1
#
_cell.length_a   1.000
_cell.length_b   1.000
_cell.length_c   1.000
_cell.angle_alpha   90.00
_cell.angle_beta   90.00
_cell.angle_gamma   90.00
#
_symmetry.space_group_name_H-M   'P 1'
#
loop_
_entity.id
_entity.type
_entity.pdbx_description
1 polymer ?
#
loop_
_entity_poly.entity_id
_entity_poly.type
_entity_poly.pdbx_seq_one_letter_code
_entity_poly.pdbx_strand_id
1 'polypeptide(L)'
;MKKETLKNVIAEFHETEIPEVIERKIVDVDINVRKIVSIIGPRRCGKTYYLYHLMKTLIHHGVEKKRLLYINFEDERILPFDMREFQLIPEAYYELYPENKGREIYLFLDEIQNIENW
;
A
#
# COMPACT_ATOMS: atom_id res chain seq x y z
N MET A 1 -3.55 -13.81 -15.76
CA MET A 1 -4.58 -12.74 -15.71
C MET A 1 -4.45 -11.91 -14.44
N LYS A 2 -4.66 -12.47 -13.24
CA LYS A 2 -4.65 -11.66 -11.99
C LYS A 2 -3.32 -10.95 -11.67
N LYS A 3 -2.17 -11.60 -11.90
CA LYS A 3 -0.86 -10.95 -11.76
C LYS A 3 -0.69 -9.74 -12.68
N GLU A 4 -1.22 -9.80 -13.90
CA GLU A 4 -1.20 -8.67 -14.84
C GLU A 4 -2.07 -7.53 -14.33
N THR A 5 -3.25 -7.85 -13.79
CA THR A 5 -4.11 -6.86 -13.14
C THR A 5 -3.43 -6.21 -11.94
N LEU A 6 -2.77 -6.97 -11.07
CA LEU A 6 -1.98 -6.43 -9.97
C LEU A 6 -0.90 -5.49 -10.46
N LYS A 7 -0.18 -5.84 -11.53
CA LYS A 7 0.81 -4.95 -12.14
C LYS A 7 0.16 -3.63 -12.60
N ASN A 8 -0.99 -3.69 -13.26
CA ASN A 8 -1.69 -2.49 -13.69
C ASN A 8 -2.10 -1.60 -12.51
N VAL A 9 -2.67 -2.18 -11.44
CA VAL A 9 -3.07 -1.43 -10.23
C VAL A 9 -1.85 -0.80 -9.55
N ILE A 10 -0.76 -1.54 -9.41
CA ILE A 10 0.49 -1.06 -8.81
C ILE A 10 1.11 0.06 -9.66
N ALA A 11 1.19 -0.12 -10.98
CA ALA A 11 1.75 0.87 -11.89
C ALA A 11 0.92 2.16 -11.89
N GLU A 12 -0.41 2.05 -11.95
CA GLU A 12 -1.34 3.18 -11.88
C GLU A 12 -1.16 3.98 -10.58
N PHE A 13 -1.04 3.31 -9.44
CA PHE A 13 -0.73 3.98 -8.17
C PHE A 13 0.59 4.77 -8.25
N HIS A 14 1.63 4.21 -8.87
CA HIS A 14 2.91 4.90 -8.99
C HIS A 14 2.90 6.07 -9.98
N GLU A 15 2.06 6.03 -11.01
CA GLU A 15 1.89 7.11 -12.02
C GLU A 15 0.97 8.24 -11.55
N THR A 16 -0.01 7.95 -10.68
CA THR A 16 -1.00 8.93 -10.19
C THR A 16 -0.51 9.75 -9.00
N GLU A 17 -0.83 11.04 -8.88
CA GLU A 17 -0.45 11.79 -7.67
C GLU A 17 -1.16 11.27 -6.41
N ILE A 18 -0.43 11.22 -5.28
CA ILE A 18 -1.06 10.88 -4.00
C ILE A 18 -1.96 12.05 -3.60
N PRO A 19 -3.25 11.81 -3.26
CA PRO A 19 -4.20 12.87 -2.92
C PRO A 19 -3.67 13.86 -1.87
N GLU A 20 -4.17 15.09 -1.94
CA GLU A 20 -3.92 16.08 -0.89
C GLU A 20 -4.51 15.62 0.44
N VAL A 21 -3.68 15.70 1.48
CA VAL A 21 -4.01 15.27 2.83
C VAL A 21 -3.88 16.46 3.75
N ILE A 22 -4.89 16.65 4.60
CA ILE A 22 -4.80 17.62 5.69
C ILE A 22 -3.89 17.02 6.75
N GLU A 23 -2.83 17.75 7.12
CA GLU A 23 -1.95 17.36 8.20
C GLU A 23 -2.75 17.13 9.49
N ARG A 24 -2.59 15.95 10.09
CA ARG A 24 -3.28 15.62 11.33
C ARG A 24 -2.25 15.52 12.45
N LYS A 25 -2.52 16.20 13.57
CA LYS A 25 -1.81 15.99 14.85
C LYS A 25 -2.24 14.65 15.47
N ILE A 26 -2.01 13.55 14.77
CA ILE A 26 -2.14 12.20 15.31
C ILE A 26 -0.78 11.82 15.89
N VAL A 27 -0.75 10.87 16.84
CA VAL A 27 0.50 10.24 17.29
C VAL A 27 1.26 9.79 16.04
N ASP A 28 2.44 10.34 15.81
CA ASP A 28 3.30 9.90 14.73
C ASP A 28 3.60 8.42 14.97
N VAL A 29 3.12 7.58 14.05
CA VAL A 29 3.61 6.21 13.96
C VAL A 29 5.09 6.35 13.63
N ASP A 30 5.94 5.83 14.51
CA ASP A 30 7.37 5.77 14.22
C ASP A 30 7.59 4.82 13.04
N ILE A 31 7.72 5.42 11.85
CA ILE A 31 7.96 4.74 10.58
C ILE A 31 9.28 3.96 10.56
N ASN A 32 10.18 4.19 11.52
CA ASN A 32 11.44 3.45 11.64
C ASN A 32 11.27 2.13 12.40
N VAL A 33 10.11 1.89 13.00
CA VAL A 33 9.85 0.63 13.68
C VAL A 33 9.64 -0.46 12.62
N ARG A 34 10.53 -1.44 12.58
CA ARG A 34 10.41 -2.66 11.76
C ARG A 34 9.35 -3.62 12.31
N LYS A 35 8.11 -3.14 12.44
CA LYS A 35 6.93 -3.91 12.87
C LYS A 35 5.76 -3.61 11.97
N ILE A 36 4.79 -4.53 11.97
CA ILE A 36 3.49 -4.29 11.35
C ILE A 36 2.73 -3.28 12.21
N VAL A 37 2.19 -2.24 11.58
CA VAL A 37 1.36 -1.23 12.22
C VAL A 37 -0.07 -1.38 11.71
N SER A 38 -1.01 -1.61 12.62
CA SER A 38 -2.43 -1.73 12.28
C SER A 38 -3.16 -0.43 12.60
N ILE A 39 -3.80 0.16 11.59
CA ILE A 39 -4.64 1.35 11.73
C ILE A 39 -6.11 0.89 11.75
N ILE A 40 -6.73 0.95 12.92
CA ILE A 40 -8.12 0.49 13.13
C ILE A 40 -9.06 1.67 13.41
N GLY A 41 -10.33 1.52 13.02
CA GLY A 41 -11.35 2.52 13.27
C GLY A 41 -12.58 2.36 12.38
N PRO A 42 -13.67 3.10 12.67
CA PRO A 42 -14.94 2.95 11.94
C PRO A 42 -14.82 3.35 10.47
N ARG A 43 -15.80 2.93 9.65
CA ARG A 43 -15.88 3.35 8.24
C ARG A 43 -15.98 4.88 8.16
N ARG A 44 -15.30 5.48 7.17
CA ARG A 44 -15.24 6.94 6.95
C ARG A 44 -14.55 7.78 8.04
N CYS A 45 -13.79 7.19 8.97
CA CYS A 45 -12.94 7.99 9.88
C CYS A 45 -11.63 8.50 9.23
N GLY A 46 -11.40 8.17 7.96
CA GLY A 46 -10.24 8.67 7.20
C GLY A 46 -8.97 7.84 7.34
N LYS A 47 -9.09 6.51 7.49
CA LYS A 47 -7.95 5.56 7.53
C LYS A 47 -7.12 5.60 6.24
N THR A 48 -7.75 5.45 5.08
CA THR A 48 -7.09 5.56 3.77
C THR A 48 -6.33 6.88 3.62
N TYR A 49 -6.94 8.00 4.03
CA TYR A 49 -6.28 9.30 4.03
C TYR A 49 -5.11 9.39 5.01
N TYR A 50 -5.15 8.64 6.11
CA TYR A 50 -4.01 8.52 7.01
C TYR A 50 -2.88 7.68 6.39
N LEU A 51 -3.19 6.63 5.62
CA LEU A 51 -2.17 5.91 4.83
C LEU A 51 -1.50 6.86 3.81
N TYR A 52 -2.27 7.68 3.09
CA TYR A 52 -1.73 8.68 2.17
C TYR A 52 -0.85 9.72 2.88
N HIS A 53 -1.22 10.12 4.10
CA HIS A 53 -0.39 10.98 4.92
C HIS A 53 0.96 10.33 5.25
N LEU A 54 0.97 9.06 5.71
CA LEU A 54 2.20 8.33 5.97
C LEU A 54 3.07 8.18 4.70
N MET A 55 2.46 7.90 3.55
CA MET A 55 3.17 7.82 2.27
C MET A 55 3.83 9.16 1.90
N LYS A 56 3.11 10.28 2.07
CA LYS A 56 3.65 11.63 1.84
C LYS A 56 4.79 11.95 2.80
N THR A 57 4.68 11.57 4.07
CA THR A 57 5.75 11.70 5.06
C THR A 57 7.00 10.91 4.63
N LEU A 58 6.85 9.67 4.16
CA LEU A 58 7.98 8.87 3.66
C LEU A 58 8.65 9.52 2.43
N ILE A 59 7.85 10.02 1.48
CA ILE A 59 8.36 10.72 0.30
C ILE A 59 9.11 11.99 0.70
N HIS A 60 8.59 12.75 1.66
CA HIS A 60 9.26 13.93 2.20
C HIS A 60 10.63 13.60 2.82
N HIS A 61 10.76 12.43 3.45
CA HIS A 61 12.03 11.91 3.97
C HIS A 61 12.93 11.25 2.91
N GLY A 62 12.59 11.38 1.62
CA GLY A 62 13.42 10.91 0.50
C GLY A 62 13.16 9.48 0.06
N VAL A 63 12.09 8.83 0.54
CA VAL A 63 11.69 7.52 0.02
C VAL A 63 11.09 7.69 -1.37
N GLU A 64 11.67 7.02 -2.36
CA GLU A 64 11.13 6.99 -3.71
C GLU A 64 9.72 6.38 -3.70
N LYS A 65 8.78 7.02 -4.38
CA LYS A 65 7.38 6.57 -4.44
C LYS A 65 7.24 5.12 -4.92
N LYS A 66 8.09 4.69 -5.86
CA LYS A 66 8.14 3.29 -6.35
C LYS A 66 8.51 2.26 -5.27
N ARG A 67 8.99 2.68 -4.10
CA ARG A 67 9.24 1.83 -2.92
C ARG A 67 8.06 1.79 -1.95
N LEU A 68 6.96 2.45 -2.27
CA LEU A 68 5.70 2.41 -1.51
C LEU A 68 4.73 1.48 -2.24
N LEU A 69 4.63 0.23 -1.81
CA LEU A 69 3.71 -0.73 -2.40
C LEU A 69 2.33 -0.60 -1.76
N TYR A 70 1.36 -0.07 -2.50
CA TYR A 70 -0.02 0.11 -2.05
C TYR A 70 -0.98 -0.84 -2.75
N ILE A 71 -1.82 -1.54 -1.99
CA ILE A 71 -2.89 -2.39 -2.50
C ILE A 71 -4.18 -2.09 -1.72
N ASN A 72 -5.26 -1.82 -2.44
CA ASN A 72 -6.60 -1.69 -1.88
C ASN A 72 -7.42 -2.95 -2.18
N PHE A 73 -7.82 -3.68 -1.15
CA PHE A 73 -8.60 -4.92 -1.28
C PHE A 73 -10.10 -4.69 -1.53
N GLU A 74 -10.56 -3.44 -1.66
CA GLU A 74 -11.88 -3.10 -2.25
C GLU A 74 -11.81 -2.88 -3.78
N ASP A 75 -10.64 -2.93 -4.44
CA ASP A 75 -10.55 -2.72 -5.89
C ASP A 75 -11.20 -3.88 -6.68
N GLU A 76 -12.31 -3.58 -7.37
CA GLU A 76 -13.10 -4.56 -8.12
C GLU A 76 -12.29 -5.35 -9.17
N ARG A 77 -11.19 -4.78 -9.68
CA ARG A 77 -10.38 -5.42 -10.73
C ARG A 77 -9.60 -6.62 -10.20
N ILE A 78 -9.25 -6.63 -8.91
CA ILE A 78 -8.50 -7.73 -8.29
C ILE A 78 -9.41 -8.75 -7.60
N LEU A 79 -10.70 -8.42 -7.43
CA LEU A 79 -11.68 -9.30 -6.80
C LEU A 79 -12.16 -10.42 -7.75
N PRO A 80 -12.48 -11.62 -7.21
CA PRO A 80 -12.24 -12.04 -5.83
C PRO A 80 -10.74 -12.24 -5.58
N PHE A 81 -10.23 -11.92 -4.38
CA PHE A 81 -8.82 -12.12 -4.02
C PHE A 81 -8.70 -13.09 -2.84
N ASP A 82 -7.90 -14.14 -2.98
CA ASP A 82 -7.77 -15.23 -1.99
C ASP A 82 -6.43 -15.16 -1.25
N MET A 83 -6.37 -15.67 -0.01
CA MET A 83 -5.14 -15.76 0.77
C MET A 83 -3.97 -16.44 0.01
N ARG A 84 -4.28 -17.46 -0.80
CA ARG A 84 -3.28 -18.18 -1.61
C ARG A 84 -2.65 -17.30 -2.70
N GLU A 85 -3.28 -16.17 -3.03
CA GLU A 85 -2.85 -15.24 -4.07
C GLU A 85 -1.97 -14.11 -3.54
N PHE A 86 -1.74 -13.99 -2.22
CA PHE A 86 -0.88 -12.94 -1.66
C PHE A 86 0.53 -12.95 -2.22
N GLN A 87 1.07 -14.12 -2.60
CA GLN A 87 2.38 -14.23 -3.23
C GLN A 87 2.46 -13.50 -4.58
N LEU A 88 1.32 -13.29 -5.26
CA LEU A 88 1.29 -12.56 -6.53
C LEU A 88 1.59 -11.06 -6.37
N ILE A 89 1.36 -10.49 -5.18
CA ILE A 89 1.62 -9.06 -4.90
C ILE A 89 3.12 -8.72 -5.03
N PRO A 90 4.03 -9.36 -4.27
CA PRO A 90 5.46 -9.11 -4.42
C PRO A 90 5.99 -9.58 -5.78
N GLU A 91 5.46 -10.66 -6.36
CA GLU A 91 5.84 -11.08 -7.73
C GLU A 91 5.54 -9.99 -8.77
N ALA A 92 4.31 -9.47 -8.78
CA ALA A 92 3.90 -8.39 -9.68
C ALA A 92 4.75 -7.14 -9.48
N TYR A 93 4.97 -6.74 -8.22
CA TYR A 93 5.78 -5.58 -7.87
C TYR A 93 7.23 -5.71 -8.35
N TYR A 94 7.88 -6.85 -8.12
CA TYR A 94 9.29 -7.05 -8.51
C TYR A 94 9.48 -7.32 -10.02
N GLU A 95 8.43 -7.68 -10.75
CA GLU A 95 8.44 -7.67 -12.22
C GLU A 95 8.45 -6.23 -12.76
N LEU A 96 7.70 -5.32 -12.12
CA LEU A 96 7.66 -3.91 -12.51
C LEU A 96 8.92 -3.14 -12.10
N TYR A 97 9.44 -3.41 -10.90
CA TYR A 97 10.56 -2.68 -10.30
C TYR A 97 11.65 -3.65 -9.80
N PRO A 98 12.34 -4.37 -10.71
CA PRO A 98 13.41 -5.30 -10.33
C PRO A 98 14.56 -4.61 -9.57
N GLU A 99 14.79 -3.33 -9.80
CA GLU A 99 15.79 -2.49 -9.11
C GLU A 99 15.52 -2.36 -7.60
N ASN A 100 14.28 -2.63 -7.17
CA ASN A 100 13.88 -2.55 -5.78
C ASN A 100 14.10 -3.85 -4.99
N LYS A 101 14.56 -4.93 -5.64
CA LYS A 101 14.97 -6.16 -4.95
C LYS A 101 16.13 -5.88 -3.99
N GLY A 102 15.97 -6.28 -2.72
CA GLY A 102 16.97 -6.06 -1.66
C GLY A 102 16.99 -4.64 -1.08
N ARG A 103 16.11 -3.74 -1.55
CA ARG A 103 15.86 -2.44 -0.93
C ARG A 103 14.72 -2.55 0.07
N GLU A 104 14.69 -1.66 1.06
CA GLU A 104 13.58 -1.59 2.00
C GLU A 104 12.32 -1.05 1.29
N ILE A 105 11.21 -1.78 1.41
CA ILE A 105 9.92 -1.45 0.78
C ILE A 105 8.89 -1.22 1.88
N TYR A 106 8.06 -0.19 1.70
CA TYR A 106 6.96 0.10 2.62
C TYR A 106 5.67 -0.45 2.02
N LEU A 107 5.06 -1.42 2.70
CA LEU A 107 3.84 -2.08 2.27
C LEU A 107 2.62 -1.45 2.94
N PHE A 108 1.67 -1.00 2.14
CA PHE A 108 0.40 -0.42 2.57
C PHE A 108 -0.74 -1.30 2.06
N LEU A 109 -1.46 -1.91 2.99
CA LEU A 109 -2.61 -2.76 2.71
C LEU A 109 -3.86 -2.03 3.20
N ASP A 110 -4.72 -1.59 2.28
CA ASP A 110 -6.00 -0.97 2.63
C ASP A 110 -7.13 -1.98 2.53
N GLU A 111 -8.05 -1.90 3.50
CA GLU A 111 -9.21 -2.80 3.62
C GLU A 111 -8.85 -4.31 3.62
N ILE A 112 -7.67 -4.67 4.15
CA ILE A 112 -7.14 -6.05 4.22
C ILE A 112 -8.10 -7.04 4.89
N GLN A 113 -8.93 -6.58 5.83
CA GLN A 113 -9.92 -7.42 6.51
C GLN A 113 -11.01 -7.98 5.59
N ASN A 114 -11.11 -7.50 4.35
CA ASN A 114 -11.99 -8.09 3.33
C ASN A 114 -11.49 -9.44 2.82
N ILE A 115 -10.23 -9.80 3.09
CA ILE A 115 -9.70 -11.11 2.73
C ILE A 115 -9.91 -12.07 3.89
N GLU A 116 -10.71 -13.11 3.67
CA GLU A 116 -10.92 -14.13 4.68
C GLU A 116 -9.62 -14.84 5.06
N ASN A 117 -9.40 -15.01 6.36
CA ASN A 117 -8.25 -15.71 6.96
C ASN A 117 -6.88 -15.02 6.80
N TRP A 118 -6.81 -13.74 6.42
CA TRP A 118 -5.54 -13.01 6.27
C TRP A 118 -4.63 -13.00 7.51
#